data_AF-A0A8C9YT40-F1
#
_entry.id   AF-A0A8C9YT40-F1
#
_cell.length_a   1.000
_cell.length_b   1.000
_cell.length_c   1.000
_cell.angle_alpha   90.00
_cell.angle_beta   90.00
_cell.angle_gamma   90.00
#
_symmetry.space_group_name_H-M   'P 1'
#
loop_
_entity.id
_entity.type
_entity.pdbx_description
1 polymer ?
#
loop_
_entity_poly.entity_id
_entity_poly.type
_entity_poly.pdbx_seq_one_letter_code
_entity_poly.pdbx_strand_id
1 'polypeptide(L)'
;VNIQEAAITKGNMTLEALDKDMRDFHLEINEEKRQIDLKKKVLPLKNKLEGEITMLQIEVGIYTARDETLEGLNRTVDYKVLKGKDPSTVELVKKIEQLELNLAERERQSLEKELLVDQVTRLSKPLAQQAENCQQDRLSLAKKLNEVRAHIMDNNHRMMAVSAELSMKQAAALSLQQEIREKDGCWNRDLPPYPEIEKEWRRMLRDKKRRQRDKEEREREWNQLPNGEYTSAETRPNAYIPQTDSLPLPKPYGAQAPFKPSQPGANMRHIRKPTLKPLEI
;
A
#
# COMPACT_ATOMS: atom_id res chain seq x y z
N VAL A 1 66.60 -0.10 138.04
CA VAL A 1 65.80 1.02 137.48
C VAL A 1 65.86 0.88 135.97
N ASN A 2 64.80 0.72 135.18
CA ASN A 2 63.35 0.66 135.39
C ASN A 2 62.84 -0.37 134.35
N ILE A 3 62.28 -1.51 134.80
CA ILE A 3 62.12 -2.72 133.97
C ILE A 3 61.12 -2.49 132.82
N GLN A 4 60.11 -1.64 133.05
CA GLN A 4 59.09 -1.32 132.06
C GLN A 4 59.62 -0.38 130.97
N GLU A 5 60.42 0.64 131.31
CA GLU A 5 61.14 1.47 130.33
C GLU A 5 62.18 0.64 129.55
N ALA A 6 62.89 -0.29 130.19
CA ALA A 6 63.83 -1.19 129.50
C ALA A 6 63.14 -2.16 128.51
N ALA A 7 61.91 -2.60 128.82
CA ALA A 7 61.11 -3.41 127.91
C ALA A 7 60.55 -2.58 126.73
N ILE A 8 60.14 -1.33 126.97
CA ILE A 8 59.70 -0.41 125.93
C ILE A 8 60.87 0.00 125.03
N THR A 9 62.05 0.29 125.58
CA THR A 9 63.24 0.59 124.76
C THR A 9 63.69 -0.62 123.97
N LYS A 10 63.65 -1.84 124.54
CA LYS A 10 63.91 -3.08 123.80
C LYS A 10 62.90 -3.28 122.67
N GLY A 11 61.61 -3.05 122.92
CA GLY A 11 60.55 -3.12 121.91
C GLY A 11 60.74 -2.10 120.79
N ASN A 12 61.08 -0.85 121.14
CA ASN A 12 61.38 0.21 120.18
C ASN A 12 62.64 -0.09 119.36
N MET A 13 63.70 -0.64 119.98
CA MET A 13 64.89 -1.10 119.26
C MET A 13 64.56 -2.24 118.29
N THR A 14 63.68 -3.18 118.66
CA THR A 14 63.24 -4.24 117.74
C THR A 14 62.35 -3.72 116.62
N LEU A 15 61.49 -2.74 116.89
CA LEU A 15 60.68 -2.07 115.87
C LEU A 15 61.56 -1.28 114.90
N GLU A 16 62.56 -0.55 115.40
CA GLU A 16 63.50 0.21 114.58
C GLU A 16 64.38 -0.72 113.71
N ALA A 17 64.76 -1.88 114.24
CA ALA A 17 65.44 -2.93 113.48
C ALA A 17 64.53 -3.50 112.37
N LEU A 18 63.28 -3.85 112.69
CA LEU A 18 62.30 -4.31 111.69
C LEU A 18 61.97 -3.24 110.63
N ASP A 19 61.86 -1.96 111.01
CA ASP A 19 61.67 -0.85 110.09
C ASP A 19 62.90 -0.64 109.19
N LYS A 20 64.10 -0.86 109.72
CA LYS A 20 65.33 -0.87 108.92
C LYS A 20 65.32 -2.02 107.92
N ASP A 21 65.00 -3.24 108.36
CA ASP A 21 64.90 -4.40 107.48
C ASP A 21 63.82 -4.19 106.41
N MET A 22 62.68 -3.59 106.77
CA MET A 22 61.62 -3.25 105.82
C MET A 22 62.09 -2.22 104.77
N ARG A 23 62.89 -1.22 105.18
CA ARG A 23 63.53 -0.28 104.24
C ARG A 23 64.54 -0.97 103.33
N ASP A 24 65.34 -1.88 103.87
CA ASP A 24 66.35 -2.64 103.12
C ASP A 24 65.67 -3.58 102.10
N PHE A 25 64.62 -4.32 102.50
CA PHE A 25 63.80 -5.10 101.56
C PHE A 25 63.10 -4.24 100.51
N HIS A 26 62.64 -3.04 100.89
CA HIS A 26 62.03 -2.13 99.91
C HIS A 26 63.05 -1.65 98.87
N LEU A 27 64.30 -1.41 99.28
CA LEU A 27 65.41 -1.10 98.37
C LEU A 27 65.71 -2.28 97.45
N GLU A 28 65.77 -3.51 97.98
CA GLU A 28 66.02 -4.73 97.21
C GLU A 28 64.91 -4.99 96.18
N ILE A 29 63.64 -4.83 96.57
CA ILE A 29 62.49 -4.91 95.65
C ILE A 29 62.61 -3.87 94.54
N ASN A 30 63.03 -2.64 94.86
CA ASN A 30 63.17 -1.58 93.87
C ASN A 30 64.35 -1.84 92.93
N GLU A 31 65.45 -2.39 93.42
CA GLU A 31 66.58 -2.82 92.58
C GLU A 31 66.18 -3.99 91.67
N GLU A 32 65.46 -5.00 92.17
CA GLU A 32 64.95 -6.10 91.34
C GLU A 32 63.97 -5.62 90.27
N LYS A 33 63.07 -4.68 90.59
CA LYS A 33 62.21 -4.02 89.60
C LYS A 33 63.04 -3.34 88.51
N ARG A 34 64.10 -2.62 88.89
CA ARG A 34 65.02 -1.97 87.94
C ARG A 34 65.69 -3.00 87.03
N GLN A 35 66.13 -4.14 87.58
CA GLN A 35 66.73 -5.23 86.81
C GLN A 35 65.75 -5.88 85.84
N ILE A 36 64.50 -6.10 86.27
CA ILE A 36 63.42 -6.59 85.40
C ILE A 36 63.18 -5.61 84.24
N ASP A 37 63.12 -4.31 84.50
CA ASP A 37 62.89 -3.31 83.46
C ASP A 37 64.06 -3.21 82.47
N LEU A 38 65.30 -3.34 82.96
CA LEU A 38 66.48 -3.45 82.09
C LEU A 38 66.41 -4.70 81.20
N LYS A 39 66.11 -5.87 81.78
CA LYS A 39 65.98 -7.12 81.03
C LYS A 39 64.84 -7.05 80.00
N LYS A 40 63.71 -6.44 80.34
CA LYS A 40 62.59 -6.19 79.42
C LYS A 40 62.98 -5.32 78.23
N LYS A 41 63.89 -4.35 78.41
CA LYS A 41 64.40 -3.51 77.30
C LYS A 41 65.35 -4.27 76.38
N VAL A 42 66.12 -5.23 76.91
CA VAL A 42 67.07 -6.04 76.13
C VAL A 42 66.39 -7.22 75.42
N LEU A 43 65.30 -7.74 75.98
CA LEU A 43 64.56 -8.90 75.45
C LEU A 43 64.16 -8.78 73.96
N PRO A 44 63.66 -7.64 73.44
CA PRO A 44 63.31 -7.50 72.03
C PRO A 44 64.51 -7.62 71.10
N LEU A 45 65.68 -7.12 71.50
CA LEU A 45 66.92 -7.26 70.71
C LEU A 45 67.38 -8.71 70.68
N LYS A 46 67.33 -9.40 71.83
CA LYS A 46 67.62 -10.84 71.89
C LYS A 46 66.69 -11.64 70.97
N ASN A 47 65.38 -11.39 71.01
CA ASN A 47 64.42 -12.09 70.16
C ASN A 47 64.66 -11.80 68.66
N LYS A 48 65.06 -10.57 68.30
CA LYS A 48 65.45 -10.23 66.92
C LYS A 48 66.68 -11.02 66.47
N LEU A 49 67.72 -11.06 67.29
CA LEU A 49 68.94 -11.82 66.99
C LEU A 49 68.67 -13.32 66.90
N GLU A 50 67.83 -13.89 67.77
CA GLU A 50 67.39 -15.29 67.67
C GLU A 50 66.62 -15.55 66.36
N GLY A 51 65.77 -14.61 65.93
CA GLY A 51 65.12 -14.64 64.62
C GLY A 51 66.12 -14.64 63.46
N GLU A 52 67.12 -13.77 63.49
CA GLU A 52 68.18 -13.73 62.47
C GLU A 52 69.00 -15.03 62.43
N ILE A 53 69.35 -15.60 63.59
CA ILE A 53 70.06 -16.88 63.69
C ILE A 53 69.23 -18.01 63.07
N THR A 54 67.94 -18.09 63.40
CA THR A 54 67.07 -19.14 62.84
C THR A 54 66.89 -18.98 61.33
N MET A 55 66.79 -17.75 60.79
CA MET A 55 66.76 -17.51 59.35
C MET A 55 68.06 -17.96 58.67
N LEU A 56 69.22 -17.59 59.22
CA LEU A 56 70.52 -17.98 58.67
C LEU A 56 70.71 -19.51 58.71
N GLN A 57 70.23 -20.18 59.77
CA GLN A 57 70.26 -21.65 59.84
C GLN A 57 69.38 -22.30 58.75
N ILE A 58 68.20 -21.75 58.48
CA ILE A 58 67.34 -22.21 57.38
C ILE A 58 68.03 -22.01 56.03
N GLU A 59 68.63 -20.83 55.83
CA GLU A 59 69.31 -20.48 54.58
C GLU A 59 70.50 -21.41 54.29
N VAL A 60 71.35 -21.67 55.31
CA VAL A 60 72.43 -22.66 55.22
C VAL A 60 71.87 -24.06 54.93
N GLY A 61 70.75 -24.45 55.55
CA GLY A 61 70.06 -25.71 55.26
C GLY A 61 69.60 -25.83 53.80
N ILE A 62 69.10 -24.73 53.21
CA ILE A 62 68.71 -24.69 51.79
C ILE A 62 69.95 -24.82 50.90
N TYR A 63 71.04 -24.10 51.20
CA TYR A 63 72.26 -24.16 50.41
C TYR A 63 72.93 -25.53 50.49
N THR A 64 72.99 -26.16 51.65
CA THR A 64 73.53 -27.51 51.83
C THR A 64 72.70 -28.55 51.07
N ALA A 65 71.37 -28.50 51.15
CA ALA A 65 70.50 -29.37 50.35
C ALA A 65 70.68 -29.15 48.84
N ARG A 66 70.87 -27.90 48.40
CA ARG A 66 71.17 -27.59 47.00
C ARG A 66 72.53 -28.16 46.59
N ASP A 67 73.54 -28.04 47.44
CA ASP A 67 74.88 -28.57 47.16
C ASP A 67 74.87 -30.10 47.08
N GLU A 68 74.14 -30.79 47.96
CA GLU A 68 73.93 -32.24 47.88
C GLU A 68 73.25 -32.66 46.56
N THR A 69 72.26 -31.89 46.08
CA THR A 69 71.65 -32.15 44.77
C THR A 69 72.62 -31.92 43.60
N LEU A 70 73.51 -30.93 43.72
CA LEU A 70 74.55 -30.66 42.72
C LEU A 70 75.68 -31.71 42.77
N GLU A 71 76.06 -32.20 43.95
CA GLU A 71 76.98 -33.33 44.11
C GLU A 71 76.40 -34.61 43.48
N GLY A 72 75.09 -34.82 43.59
CA GLY A 72 74.38 -35.89 42.89
C GLY A 72 74.50 -35.80 41.36
N LEU A 73 74.56 -34.59 40.81
CA LEU A 73 74.77 -34.31 39.37
C LEU A 73 76.26 -34.37 38.95
N ASN A 74 77.18 -34.12 39.88
CA ASN A 74 78.64 -34.22 39.67
C ASN A 74 79.17 -35.65 39.78
N ARG A 75 78.32 -36.64 40.04
CA ARG A 75 78.70 -38.05 39.83
C ARG A 75 79.08 -38.21 38.36
N THR A 76 80.18 -38.90 38.09
CA THR A 76 80.58 -39.29 36.73
C THR A 76 79.55 -40.27 36.18
N VAL A 77 78.43 -39.76 35.72
CA VAL A 77 77.42 -40.51 34.97
C VAL A 77 78.06 -40.81 33.62
N ASP A 78 78.08 -42.08 33.24
CA ASP A 78 78.59 -42.53 31.95
C ASP A 78 77.64 -42.03 30.85
N TYR A 79 77.91 -40.84 30.30
CA TYR A 79 77.06 -40.21 29.30
C TYR A 79 77.20 -40.93 27.96
N LYS A 80 76.06 -41.36 27.38
CA LYS A 80 76.01 -41.81 25.99
C LYS A 80 76.43 -40.67 25.08
N VAL A 81 77.62 -40.79 24.50
CA VAL A 81 78.11 -39.87 23.47
C VAL A 81 77.11 -39.87 22.31
N LEU A 82 76.38 -38.76 22.16
CA LEU A 82 75.47 -38.56 21.04
C LEU A 82 76.30 -38.42 19.77
N LYS A 83 75.85 -39.07 18.70
CA LYS A 83 76.49 -38.93 17.38
C LYS A 83 76.18 -37.53 16.85
N GLY A 84 77.21 -36.71 16.70
CA GLY A 84 77.12 -35.36 16.16
C GLY A 84 78.37 -34.56 16.53
N LYS A 85 78.69 -33.53 15.76
CA LYS A 85 79.65 -32.51 16.17
C LYS A 85 78.84 -31.27 16.52
N ASP A 86 79.13 -30.69 17.68
CA ASP A 86 78.60 -29.38 17.99
C ASP A 86 79.17 -28.38 16.99
N PRO A 87 78.32 -27.58 16.33
CA PRO A 87 78.80 -26.64 15.35
C PRO A 87 79.75 -25.66 16.04
N SER A 88 80.90 -25.46 15.42
CA SER A 88 81.87 -24.50 15.92
C SER A 88 81.25 -23.10 15.93
N THR A 89 81.70 -22.23 16.85
CA THR A 89 81.30 -20.83 16.87
C THR A 89 81.48 -20.17 15.51
N VAL A 90 82.52 -20.54 14.78
CA VAL A 90 82.80 -20.07 13.41
C VAL A 90 81.76 -20.56 12.40
N GLU A 91 81.27 -21.79 12.53
CA GLU A 91 80.23 -22.35 11.65
C GLU A 91 78.87 -21.67 11.90
N LEU A 92 78.55 -21.38 13.17
CA LEU A 92 77.36 -20.62 13.54
C LEU A 92 77.43 -19.19 13.00
N VAL A 93 78.56 -18.49 13.15
CA VAL A 93 78.76 -17.14 12.61
C VAL A 93 78.60 -17.13 11.09
N LYS A 94 79.24 -18.05 10.37
CA LYS A 94 79.05 -18.17 8.91
C LYS A 94 77.59 -18.42 8.52
N LYS A 95 76.86 -19.21 9.33
CA LYS A 95 75.45 -19.48 9.08
C LYS A 95 74.59 -18.24 9.32
N ILE A 96 74.89 -17.46 10.35
CA ILE A 96 74.23 -16.18 10.65
C ILE A 96 74.45 -15.20 9.50
N GLU A 97 75.70 -15.00 9.07
CA GLU A 97 76.02 -14.12 7.93
C GLU A 97 75.27 -14.55 6.66
N GLN A 98 75.18 -15.86 6.39
CA GLN A 98 74.41 -16.36 5.25
C GLN A 98 72.91 -16.06 5.38
N LEU A 99 72.35 -16.17 6.59
CA LEU A 99 70.94 -15.86 6.84
C LEU A 99 70.66 -14.36 6.74
N GLU A 100 71.57 -13.51 7.22
CA GLU A 100 71.47 -12.05 7.10
C GLU A 100 71.47 -11.61 5.63
N LEU A 101 72.35 -12.18 4.80
CA LEU A 101 72.35 -11.92 3.35
C LEU A 101 71.04 -12.34 2.69
N ASN A 102 70.54 -13.53 3.05
CA ASN A 102 69.26 -14.01 2.52
C ASN A 102 68.08 -13.13 2.97
N LEU A 103 68.10 -12.64 4.21
CA LEU A 103 67.09 -11.75 4.75
C LEU A 103 67.09 -10.41 4.00
N ALA A 104 68.26 -9.80 3.81
CA ALA A 104 68.40 -8.55 3.06
C ALA A 104 67.90 -8.67 1.61
N GLU A 105 68.20 -9.78 0.94
CA GLU A 105 67.70 -10.03 -0.42
C GLU A 105 66.17 -10.19 -0.44
N ARG A 106 65.57 -10.82 0.57
CA ARG A 106 64.11 -10.95 0.67
C ARG A 106 63.44 -9.62 0.98
N GLU A 107 64.03 -8.79 1.83
CA GLU A 107 63.54 -7.43 2.10
C GLU A 107 63.56 -6.57 0.84
N ARG A 108 64.65 -6.62 0.06
CA ARG A 108 64.75 -5.95 -1.25
C ARG A 108 63.64 -6.40 -2.20
N GLN A 109 63.40 -7.70 -2.31
CA GLN A 109 62.33 -8.26 -3.14
C GLN A 109 60.93 -7.85 -2.66
N SER A 110 60.73 -7.70 -1.35
CA SER A 110 59.47 -7.23 -0.79
C SER A 110 59.19 -5.80 -1.20
N LEU A 111 60.18 -4.90 -1.03
CA LEU A 111 60.08 -3.50 -1.41
C LEU A 111 59.82 -3.33 -2.91
N GLU A 112 60.48 -4.13 -3.75
CA GLU A 112 60.24 -4.13 -5.20
C GLU A 112 58.78 -4.49 -5.53
N LYS A 113 58.21 -5.51 -4.86
CA LYS A 113 56.82 -5.90 -5.04
C LYS A 113 55.83 -4.85 -4.53
N GLU A 114 56.13 -4.19 -3.41
CA GLU A 114 55.31 -3.09 -2.89
C GLU A 114 55.23 -1.93 -3.89
N LEU A 115 56.36 -1.53 -4.47
CA LEU A 115 56.41 -0.50 -5.52
C LEU A 115 55.59 -0.89 -6.76
N LEU A 116 55.66 -2.17 -7.16
CA LEU A 116 54.84 -2.68 -8.27
C LEU A 116 53.35 -2.66 -7.93
N VAL A 117 52.96 -3.06 -6.72
CA VAL A 117 51.57 -2.99 -6.25
C VAL A 117 51.08 -1.55 -6.25
N ASP A 118 51.88 -0.60 -5.78
CA ASP A 118 51.52 0.82 -5.81
C ASP A 118 51.34 1.34 -7.24
N GLN A 119 52.20 0.94 -8.16
CA GLN A 119 52.08 1.29 -9.57
C GLN A 119 50.80 0.71 -10.19
N VAL A 120 50.54 -0.58 -9.99
CA VAL A 120 49.32 -1.25 -10.49
C VAL A 120 48.08 -0.63 -9.86
N THR A 121 48.12 -0.30 -8.57
CA THR A 121 47.01 0.34 -7.85
C THR A 121 46.73 1.74 -8.39
N ARG A 122 47.78 2.54 -8.66
CA ARG A 122 47.66 3.87 -9.26
C ARG A 122 47.04 3.84 -10.65
N LEU A 123 47.34 2.81 -11.46
CA LEU A 123 46.79 2.66 -12.80
C LEU A 123 45.37 2.04 -12.80
N SER A 124 45.11 1.09 -11.90
CA SER A 124 43.82 0.37 -11.86
C SER A 124 42.69 1.17 -11.25
N LYS A 125 42.94 1.96 -10.19
CA LYS A 125 41.91 2.79 -9.53
C LYS A 125 41.15 3.72 -10.49
N PRO A 126 41.81 4.54 -11.34
CA PRO A 126 41.08 5.43 -12.26
C PRO A 126 40.32 4.64 -13.34
N LEU A 127 40.86 3.52 -13.82
CA LEU A 127 40.16 2.64 -14.77
C LEU A 127 38.90 2.04 -14.16
N ALA A 128 38.97 1.59 -12.90
CA ALA A 128 37.82 1.07 -12.18
C ALA A 128 36.74 2.15 -11.98
N GLN A 129 37.15 3.36 -11.58
CA GLN A 129 36.22 4.49 -11.43
C GLN A 129 35.60 4.90 -12.78
N GLN A 130 36.38 4.89 -13.86
CA GLN A 130 35.86 5.14 -15.21
C GLN A 130 34.84 4.08 -15.62
N ALA A 131 35.11 2.80 -15.36
CA ALA A 131 34.17 1.72 -15.64
C ALA A 131 32.85 1.87 -14.88
N GLU A 132 32.91 2.25 -13.60
CA GLU A 132 31.73 2.51 -12.76
C GLU A 132 30.92 3.71 -13.27
N ASN A 133 31.58 4.81 -13.65
CA ASN A 133 30.93 5.96 -14.26
C ASN A 133 30.23 5.57 -15.58
N CYS A 134 30.91 4.85 -16.47
CA CYS A 134 30.31 4.36 -17.72
C CYS A 134 29.11 3.43 -17.47
N GLN A 135 29.16 2.60 -16.43
CA GLN A 135 28.04 1.75 -16.03
C GLN A 135 26.84 2.61 -15.59
N GLN A 136 27.08 3.65 -14.79
CA GLN A 136 26.04 4.56 -14.35
C GLN A 136 25.42 5.35 -15.51
N ASP A 137 26.24 5.83 -16.45
CA ASP A 137 25.77 6.49 -17.67
C ASP A 137 24.88 5.55 -18.50
N ARG A 138 25.32 4.30 -18.70
CA ARG A 138 24.54 3.29 -19.42
C ARG A 138 23.20 3.01 -18.75
N LEU A 139 23.17 2.93 -17.42
CA LEU A 139 21.93 2.77 -16.66
C LEU A 139 21.00 3.98 -16.82
N SER A 140 21.54 5.20 -16.77
CA SER A 140 20.75 6.41 -16.97
C SER A 140 20.15 6.49 -18.38
N LEU A 141 20.92 6.09 -19.40
CA LEU A 141 20.47 6.03 -20.78
C LEU A 141 19.39 4.97 -20.98
N ALA A 142 19.55 3.79 -20.37
CA ALA A 142 18.56 2.73 -20.42
C ALA A 142 17.22 3.16 -19.80
N LYS A 143 17.25 3.91 -18.67
CA LYS A 143 16.04 4.49 -18.08
C LYS A 143 15.34 5.46 -19.03
N LYS A 144 16.08 6.42 -19.59
CA LYS A 144 15.54 7.37 -20.58
C LYS A 144 14.96 6.67 -21.82
N LEU A 145 15.61 5.61 -22.30
CA LEU A 145 15.12 4.84 -23.44
C LEU A 145 13.81 4.11 -23.11
N ASN A 146 13.68 3.59 -21.89
CA ASN A 146 12.44 2.97 -21.43
C ASN A 146 11.31 3.99 -21.27
N GLU A 147 11.60 5.20 -20.77
CA GLU A 147 10.64 6.31 -20.70
C GLU A 147 10.15 6.71 -22.10
N VAL A 148 11.06 6.90 -23.05
CA VAL A 148 10.70 7.19 -24.45
C VAL A 148 9.87 6.07 -25.06
N ARG A 149 10.22 4.80 -24.79
CA ARG A 149 9.42 3.65 -25.25
C ARG A 149 8.01 3.69 -24.67
N ALA A 150 7.85 3.99 -23.38
CA ALA A 150 6.53 4.13 -22.77
C ALA A 150 5.72 5.25 -23.43
N HIS A 151 6.33 6.42 -23.66
CA HIS A 151 5.68 7.53 -24.38
C HIS A 151 5.27 7.17 -25.81
N ILE A 152 6.09 6.42 -26.54
CA ILE A 152 5.73 5.93 -27.89
C ILE A 152 4.52 5.00 -27.80
N MET A 153 4.50 4.08 -26.84
CA MET A 153 3.36 3.18 -26.65
C MET A 153 2.08 3.96 -26.31
N ASP A 154 2.16 4.94 -25.39
CA ASP A 154 1.01 5.77 -25.01
C ASP A 154 0.48 6.58 -26.21
N ASN A 155 1.38 7.19 -26.99
CA ASN A 155 1.00 7.92 -28.19
C ASN A 155 0.39 7.01 -29.25
N ASN A 156 0.91 5.79 -29.43
CA ASN A 156 0.31 4.80 -30.33
C ASN A 156 -1.12 4.43 -29.89
N HIS A 157 -1.36 4.23 -28.59
CA HIS A 157 -2.71 3.96 -28.07
C HIS A 157 -3.65 5.15 -28.32
N ARG A 158 -3.19 6.39 -28.07
CA ARG A 158 -3.97 7.60 -28.36
C ARG A 158 -4.27 7.74 -29.85
N MET A 159 -3.29 7.47 -30.71
CA MET A 159 -3.46 7.50 -32.15
C MET A 159 -4.49 6.45 -32.60
N MET A 160 -4.41 5.22 -32.08
CA MET A 160 -5.42 4.18 -32.34
C MET A 160 -6.82 4.61 -31.91
N ALA A 161 -6.96 5.23 -30.74
CA ALA A 161 -8.25 5.73 -30.24
C ALA A 161 -8.83 6.80 -31.18
N VAL A 162 -8.02 7.81 -31.56
CA VAL A 162 -8.45 8.87 -32.49
C VAL A 162 -8.76 8.29 -33.89
N SER A 163 -7.97 7.33 -34.37
CA SER A 163 -8.25 6.65 -35.64
C SER A 163 -9.59 5.90 -35.58
N ALA A 164 -9.88 5.19 -34.49
CA ALA A 164 -11.16 4.51 -34.31
C ALA A 164 -12.34 5.49 -34.23
N GLU A 165 -12.20 6.59 -33.47
CA GLU A 165 -13.20 7.66 -33.43
C GLU A 165 -13.46 8.24 -34.82
N LEU A 166 -12.40 8.55 -35.57
CA LEU A 166 -12.51 9.05 -36.93
C LEU A 166 -13.24 8.05 -37.84
N SER A 167 -12.89 6.77 -37.78
CA SER A 167 -13.57 5.72 -38.55
C SER A 167 -15.05 5.63 -38.21
N MET A 168 -15.43 5.73 -36.92
CA MET A 168 -16.84 5.77 -36.51
C MET A 168 -17.56 7.01 -37.08
N LYS A 169 -16.93 8.18 -37.04
CA LYS A 169 -17.51 9.42 -37.61
C LYS A 169 -17.63 9.34 -39.13
N GLN A 170 -16.64 8.79 -39.81
CA GLN A 170 -16.67 8.55 -41.26
C GLN A 170 -17.81 7.59 -41.63
N ALA A 171 -17.96 6.48 -40.90
CA ALA A 171 -19.06 5.54 -41.13
C ALA A 171 -20.43 6.18 -40.90
N ALA A 172 -20.57 7.00 -39.86
CA ALA A 172 -21.80 7.76 -39.61
C ALA A 172 -22.11 8.77 -40.72
N ALA A 173 -21.10 9.52 -41.19
CA ALA A 173 -21.25 10.46 -42.29
C ALA A 173 -21.66 9.77 -43.60
N LEU A 174 -21.06 8.62 -43.92
CA LEU A 174 -21.43 7.82 -45.08
C LEU A 174 -22.86 7.29 -44.99
N SER A 175 -23.29 6.84 -43.80
CA SER A 175 -24.65 6.36 -43.55
C SER A 175 -25.68 7.47 -43.77
N LEU A 176 -25.44 8.67 -43.21
CA LEU A 176 -26.29 9.84 -43.45
C LEU A 176 -26.30 10.26 -44.92
N GLN A 177 -25.16 10.21 -45.61
CA GLN A 177 -25.09 10.51 -47.04
C GLN A 177 -25.87 9.49 -47.88
N GLN A 178 -25.90 8.23 -47.46
CA GLN A 178 -26.72 7.20 -48.08
C GLN A 178 -28.22 7.48 -47.86
N GLU A 179 -28.63 7.80 -46.63
CA GLU A 179 -30.02 8.18 -46.34
C GLU A 179 -30.47 9.39 -47.16
N ILE A 180 -29.63 10.43 -47.27
CA ILE A 180 -29.90 11.61 -48.11
C ILE A 180 -30.09 11.16 -49.56
N ARG A 181 -29.18 10.35 -50.12
CA ARG A 181 -29.31 9.82 -51.49
C ARG A 181 -30.57 8.98 -51.70
N GLU A 182 -30.94 8.15 -50.73
CA GLU A 182 -32.16 7.34 -50.79
C GLU A 182 -33.41 8.22 -50.76
N LYS A 183 -33.43 9.24 -49.90
CA LYS A 183 -34.51 10.24 -49.87
C LYS A 183 -34.56 11.03 -51.17
N ASP A 184 -33.45 11.62 -51.63
CA ASP A 184 -33.36 12.37 -52.89
C ASP A 184 -33.77 11.52 -54.09
N GLY A 185 -33.35 10.25 -54.14
CA GLY A 185 -33.79 9.30 -55.15
C GLY A 185 -35.26 8.89 -55.02
N CYS A 186 -35.89 9.08 -53.87
CA CYS A 186 -37.34 8.96 -53.69
C CYS A 186 -38.07 10.24 -54.12
N TRP A 187 -37.50 11.42 -53.87
CA TRP A 187 -38.05 12.72 -54.31
C TRP A 187 -37.97 12.89 -55.84
N ASN A 188 -36.91 12.41 -56.48
CA ASN A 188 -36.69 12.48 -57.94
C ASN A 188 -37.40 11.37 -58.73
N ARG A 189 -38.01 10.38 -58.05
CA ARG A 189 -39.00 9.52 -58.69
C ARG A 189 -40.32 10.28 -58.58
N ASP A 190 -41.03 10.48 -59.69
CA ASP A 190 -42.33 11.19 -59.76
C ASP A 190 -43.47 10.54 -58.94
N LEU A 191 -43.16 9.71 -57.95
CA LEU A 191 -44.11 9.14 -57.02
C LEU A 191 -44.09 9.91 -55.70
N PRO A 192 -45.27 10.30 -55.16
CA PRO A 192 -45.36 10.96 -53.87
C PRO A 192 -44.64 10.16 -52.77
N PRO A 193 -43.82 10.82 -51.93
CA PRO A 193 -42.92 10.18 -50.95
C PRO A 193 -43.63 9.31 -49.90
N TYR A 194 -44.96 9.31 -49.86
CA TYR A 194 -45.74 8.38 -49.07
C TYR A 194 -47.07 8.05 -49.80
N PRO A 195 -47.17 6.88 -50.47
CA PRO A 195 -48.38 6.45 -51.16
C PRO A 195 -49.63 6.39 -50.26
N GLU A 196 -49.43 6.22 -48.96
CA GLU A 196 -50.51 6.19 -47.97
C GLU A 196 -51.10 7.58 -47.73
N ILE A 197 -50.27 8.63 -47.65
CA ILE A 197 -50.73 10.03 -47.52
C ILE A 197 -51.54 10.42 -48.76
N GLU A 198 -51.11 10.02 -49.95
CA GLU A 198 -51.84 10.31 -51.18
C GLU A 198 -53.20 9.59 -51.23
N LYS A 199 -53.25 8.33 -50.77
CA LYS A 199 -54.50 7.57 -50.65
C LYS A 199 -55.46 8.21 -49.64
N GLU A 200 -54.95 8.68 -48.50
CA GLU A 200 -55.73 9.41 -47.49
C GLU A 200 -56.23 10.75 -48.03
N TRP A 201 -55.39 11.48 -48.77
CA TRP A 201 -55.80 12.73 -49.42
C TRP A 201 -56.90 12.49 -50.46
N ARG A 202 -56.77 11.43 -51.27
CA ARG A 202 -57.84 11.00 -52.19
C ARG A 202 -59.11 10.58 -51.46
N ARG A 203 -59.03 9.94 -50.29
CA ARG A 203 -60.20 9.63 -49.43
C ARG A 203 -60.87 10.93 -48.95
N MET A 204 -60.08 11.87 -48.43
CA MET A 204 -60.55 13.18 -47.97
C MET A 204 -61.26 13.97 -49.06
N LEU A 205 -60.73 13.97 -50.30
CA LEU A 205 -61.37 14.60 -51.45
C LEU A 205 -62.70 13.97 -51.84
N ARG A 206 -62.78 12.62 -51.82
CA ARG A 206 -64.04 11.90 -52.08
C ARG A 206 -65.08 12.23 -51.03
N ASP A 207 -64.69 12.25 -49.76
CA ASP A 207 -65.58 12.60 -48.65
C ASP A 207 -66.04 14.06 -48.74
N LYS A 208 -65.14 14.98 -49.12
CA LYS A 208 -65.50 16.39 -49.36
C LYS A 208 -66.53 16.53 -50.48
N LYS A 209 -66.33 15.84 -51.62
CA LYS A 209 -67.29 15.83 -52.73
C LYS A 209 -68.63 15.19 -52.33
N ARG A 210 -68.62 14.13 -51.54
CA ARG A 210 -69.84 13.49 -51.03
C ARG A 210 -70.62 14.47 -50.14
N ARG A 211 -69.97 15.07 -49.15
CA ARG A 211 -70.61 16.07 -48.27
C ARG A 211 -71.18 17.26 -49.05
N GLN A 212 -70.52 17.67 -50.14
CA GLN A 212 -71.00 18.73 -51.00
C GLN A 212 -72.25 18.33 -51.79
N ARG A 213 -72.29 17.12 -52.38
CA ARG A 213 -73.51 16.59 -53.03
C ARG A 213 -74.67 16.45 -52.05
N ASP A 214 -74.43 15.89 -50.86
CA ASP A 214 -75.46 15.74 -49.83
C ASP A 214 -76.00 17.10 -49.35
N LYS A 215 -75.21 18.18 -49.48
CA LYS A 215 -75.65 19.55 -49.20
C LYS A 215 -76.46 20.12 -50.35
N GLU A 216 -76.02 19.94 -51.59
CA GLU A 216 -76.72 20.39 -52.79
C GLU A 216 -78.07 19.65 -53.00
N GLU A 217 -78.14 18.34 -52.72
CA GLU A 217 -79.41 17.59 -52.73
C GLU A 217 -80.38 18.09 -51.66
N ARG A 218 -79.88 18.35 -50.44
CA ARG A 218 -80.69 18.99 -49.41
C ARG A 218 -81.18 20.37 -49.84
N GLU A 219 -80.37 21.17 -50.53
CA GLU A 219 -80.83 22.46 -51.06
C GLU A 219 -81.80 22.32 -52.25
N ARG A 220 -81.72 21.25 -53.05
CA ARG A 220 -82.68 20.97 -54.14
C ARG A 220 -84.02 20.42 -53.67
N GLU A 221 -84.03 19.68 -52.55
CA GLU A 221 -85.28 19.24 -51.90
C GLU A 221 -86.07 20.41 -51.30
N TRP A 222 -85.45 21.59 -51.18
CA TRP A 222 -86.13 22.80 -50.70
C TRP A 222 -86.84 23.48 -51.87
N ASN A 223 -88.14 23.23 -51.98
CA ASN A 223 -88.99 23.93 -52.95
C ASN A 223 -89.33 25.34 -52.42
N GLN A 224 -89.01 26.37 -53.20
CA GLN A 224 -89.40 27.75 -52.90
C GLN A 224 -90.88 27.95 -53.23
N LEU A 225 -91.66 28.38 -52.25
CA LEU A 225 -93.03 28.81 -52.48
C LEU A 225 -93.03 30.20 -53.17
N PRO A 226 -94.09 30.57 -53.92
CA PRO A 226 -94.21 31.89 -54.58
C PRO A 226 -94.09 33.11 -53.64
N ASN A 227 -94.18 32.88 -52.34
CA ASN A 227 -94.06 33.83 -51.23
C ASN A 227 -92.64 33.89 -50.61
N GLY A 228 -91.66 33.16 -51.16
CA GLY A 228 -90.24 33.26 -50.78
C GLY A 228 -89.80 32.39 -49.60
N GLU A 229 -90.71 31.64 -48.99
CA GLU A 229 -90.40 30.69 -47.91
C GLU A 229 -90.10 29.30 -48.47
N TYR A 230 -89.11 28.62 -47.89
CA TYR A 230 -88.73 27.27 -48.30
C TYR A 230 -89.44 26.21 -47.46
N THR A 231 -89.99 25.20 -48.13
CA THR A 231 -90.64 24.06 -47.46
C THR A 231 -90.23 22.73 -48.09
N SER A 232 -90.21 21.69 -47.26
CA SER A 232 -89.95 20.29 -47.66
C SER A 232 -91.23 19.47 -47.85
N ALA A 233 -92.41 20.11 -47.75
CA ALA A 233 -93.70 19.44 -47.94
C ALA A 233 -94.09 19.34 -49.43
N GLU A 234 -94.60 18.18 -49.86
CA GLU A 234 -95.14 17.97 -51.21
C GLU A 234 -96.38 18.87 -51.47
N THR A 235 -96.41 19.55 -52.62
CA THR A 235 -97.52 20.44 -53.03
C THR A 235 -98.78 19.62 -53.34
N ARG A 236 -99.91 19.95 -52.70
CA ARG A 236 -101.18 19.22 -52.92
C ARG A 236 -101.86 19.67 -54.23
N PRO A 237 -102.36 18.75 -55.08
CA PRO A 237 -103.18 19.11 -56.24
C PRO A 237 -104.49 19.77 -55.79
N ASN A 238 -104.76 21.00 -56.25
CA ASN A 238 -105.88 21.83 -55.81
C ASN A 238 -107.09 21.84 -56.77
N ALA A 239 -107.00 21.16 -57.91
CA ALA A 239 -108.07 21.07 -58.91
C ALA A 239 -108.13 19.68 -59.54
N TYR A 240 -109.29 19.30 -60.06
CA TYR A 240 -109.44 18.13 -60.93
C TYR A 240 -109.91 18.53 -62.31
N ILE A 241 -109.71 17.64 -63.27
CA ILE A 241 -110.18 17.79 -64.64
C ILE A 241 -111.33 16.80 -64.84
N PRO A 242 -112.60 17.25 -64.87
CA PRO A 242 -113.73 16.38 -65.14
C PRO A 242 -113.67 15.82 -66.56
N GLN A 243 -113.83 14.50 -66.73
CA GLN A 243 -113.78 13.83 -68.05
C GLN A 243 -115.06 14.03 -68.90
N THR A 244 -116.12 14.61 -68.34
CA THR A 244 -117.46 14.69 -68.95
C THR A 244 -117.77 16.00 -69.69
N ASP A 245 -116.91 17.02 -69.62
CA ASP A 245 -117.10 18.30 -70.33
C ASP A 245 -116.14 18.41 -71.54
N SER A 246 -116.57 19.03 -72.65
CA SER A 246 -115.80 19.07 -73.91
C SER A 246 -114.54 19.95 -73.89
N LEU A 247 -114.20 20.58 -72.76
CA LEU A 247 -112.98 21.38 -72.56
C LEU A 247 -112.33 21.03 -71.20
N PRO A 248 -111.03 20.67 -71.17
CA PRO A 248 -110.35 20.24 -69.94
C PRO A 248 -109.89 21.43 -69.10
N LEU A 249 -110.84 22.21 -68.57
CA LEU A 249 -110.53 23.28 -67.62
C LEU A 249 -110.45 22.71 -66.20
N PRO A 250 -109.34 22.92 -65.47
CA PRO A 250 -109.20 22.44 -64.10
C PRO A 250 -110.22 23.16 -63.20
N LYS A 251 -111.11 22.38 -62.58
CA LYS A 251 -112.11 22.89 -61.64
C LYS A 251 -111.60 22.69 -60.21
N PRO A 252 -111.73 23.69 -59.33
CA PRO A 252 -111.35 23.53 -57.94
C PRO A 252 -112.24 22.46 -57.30
N TYR A 253 -111.61 21.58 -56.51
CA TYR A 253 -112.38 20.72 -55.64
C TYR A 253 -113.13 21.63 -54.66
N GLY A 254 -114.46 21.69 -54.75
CA GLY A 254 -115.28 22.51 -53.87
C GLY A 254 -115.24 22.03 -52.41
N ALA A 255 -116.31 22.29 -51.64
CA ALA A 255 -116.38 21.89 -50.22
C ALA A 255 -116.12 20.40 -49.94
N GLN A 256 -116.26 19.51 -50.94
CA GLN A 256 -115.98 18.08 -50.84
C GLN A 256 -114.64 17.69 -51.50
N ALA A 257 -113.55 18.34 -51.12
CA ALA A 257 -112.23 18.02 -51.67
C ALA A 257 -111.71 16.65 -51.19
N PRO A 258 -111.10 15.85 -52.08
CA PRO A 258 -110.53 14.56 -51.71
C PRO A 258 -109.37 14.78 -50.74
N PHE A 259 -109.55 14.27 -49.52
CA PHE A 259 -108.52 14.29 -48.50
C PHE A 259 -107.65 13.03 -48.64
N LYS A 260 -106.34 13.20 -48.87
CA LYS A 260 -105.37 12.12 -48.72
C LYS A 260 -105.05 12.00 -47.22
N PRO A 261 -105.41 10.90 -46.54
CA PRO A 261 -105.05 10.71 -45.15
C PRO A 261 -103.52 10.83 -45.00
N SER A 262 -103.08 11.59 -44.00
CA SER A 262 -101.67 11.66 -43.66
C SER A 262 -101.16 10.25 -43.38
N GLN A 263 -99.97 9.92 -43.90
CA GLN A 263 -99.34 8.67 -43.50
C GLN A 263 -99.18 8.70 -41.98
N PRO A 264 -99.50 7.59 -41.27
CA PRO A 264 -99.32 7.52 -39.83
C PRO A 264 -97.89 7.92 -39.51
N GLY A 265 -97.72 8.98 -38.71
CA GLY A 265 -96.39 9.45 -38.35
C GLY A 265 -95.59 8.34 -37.66
N ALA A 266 -94.26 8.45 -37.67
CA ALA A 266 -93.34 7.46 -37.10
C ALA A 266 -93.62 7.06 -35.63
N ASN A 267 -94.46 7.82 -34.93
CA ASN A 267 -94.95 7.60 -33.56
C ASN A 267 -96.20 6.70 -33.43
N MET A 268 -96.88 6.30 -34.52
CA MET A 268 -98.08 5.43 -34.48
C MET A 268 -97.76 3.92 -34.56
N ARG A 269 -96.76 3.44 -33.80
CA ARG A 269 -96.31 2.04 -33.84
C ARG A 269 -97.17 1.04 -33.04
N HIS A 270 -98.17 1.50 -32.29
CA HIS A 270 -98.85 0.68 -31.26
C HIS A 270 -100.31 0.31 -31.54
N ILE A 271 -100.92 0.71 -32.66
CA ILE A 271 -102.30 0.33 -33.00
C ILE A 271 -102.27 -0.94 -33.87
N ARG A 272 -102.73 -2.08 -33.33
CA ARG A 272 -102.89 -3.35 -34.07
C ARG A 272 -104.35 -3.51 -34.52
N LYS A 273 -104.58 -3.88 -35.79
CA LYS A 273 -105.92 -4.17 -36.31
C LYS A 273 -106.43 -5.51 -35.75
N PRO A 274 -107.70 -5.62 -35.32
CA PRO A 274 -108.25 -6.89 -34.83
C PRO A 274 -108.40 -7.91 -35.97
N THR A 275 -108.07 -9.16 -35.70
CA THR A 275 -108.23 -10.29 -36.62
C THR A 275 -109.68 -10.79 -36.59
N LEU A 276 -110.38 -10.70 -37.72
CA LEU A 276 -111.72 -11.27 -37.88
C LEU A 276 -111.61 -12.80 -38.00
N LYS A 277 -112.34 -13.55 -37.18
CA LYS A 277 -112.41 -15.02 -37.30
C LYS A 277 -113.25 -15.39 -38.54
N PRO A 278 -112.85 -16.39 -39.33
CA PRO A 278 -113.65 -16.86 -40.47
C PRO A 278 -114.98 -17.46 -39.99
N LEU A 279 -116.08 -17.10 -40.64
CA LEU A 279 -117.39 -17.74 -40.48
C LEU A 279 -117.37 -19.06 -41.26
N GLU A 280 -117.68 -20.17 -40.59
CA GLU A 280 -117.96 -21.45 -41.26
C GLU A 280 -119.40 -21.43 -41.77
N ILE A 281 -119.58 -21.43 -43.10
CA ILE A 281 -120.72 -22.02 -43.83
C ILE A 281 -120.17 -22.61 -45.12
#